data_AF-A0A9W9UJ60-F1
#
_entry.id   AF-A0A9W9UJ60-F1
#
_cell.length_a   1.000
_cell.length_b   1.000
_cell.length_c   1.000
_cell.angle_alpha   90.00
_cell.angle_beta   90.00
_cell.angle_gamma   90.00
#
_symmetry.space_group_name_H-M   'P 1'
#
loop_
_entity.id
_entity.type
_entity.pdbx_description
1 polymer ?
#
loop_
_entity_poly.entity_id
_entity_poly.type
_entity_poly.pdbx_seq_one_letter_code
_entity_poly.pdbx_strand_id
1 'polypeptide(L)'
;MAEIAANKTPGYIPTSQWPNLESLAVGFREHLMAESHKLSGDSLAIILADTDRTCITHYFVDAQTLRWEVRQTKQSGAAQYKAFEVRPGTFFIDFYKPDYEEQVTLLFNFTSGQGIFGLSGFHVREDGRKRTWTKFTDASIEGRTSVTPFAPTADLIGKHILYRYTPRDAYEHVYLNQGTFTWHCLSGTEKGLADTEPCKILKLDDELYLLFWTEDIMPVESIVIVDLKHMRSTGRFFSWDPKPARLVQMSFGSYATRTYPEAAKCPTPYVLTEPESDRLLRYYFSRVCGILSIFDSARNPLRSLVQELIPCSPALLNSVLAMSAAHLYHREKHRPRCALEYRTQAISHLAQGISQATNDTDNEISALRHSSATGLILSAIILGMTSVS
;
A
#
# COMPACT_ATOMS: atom_id res chain seq x y z
N MET A 1 18.25 7.09 36.10
CA MET A 1 17.40 6.78 34.93
C MET A 1 15.96 6.86 35.41
N ALA A 2 15.10 7.64 34.76
CA ALA A 2 13.70 7.73 35.16
C ALA A 2 13.03 6.35 35.01
N GLU A 3 12.36 5.87 36.07
CA GLU A 3 11.54 4.66 36.03
C GLU A 3 10.52 4.78 34.90
N ILE A 4 10.71 4.00 33.84
CA ILE A 4 9.65 3.77 32.86
C ILE A 4 8.66 2.85 33.57
N ALA A 5 7.65 3.45 34.20
CA ALA A 5 6.57 2.72 34.84
C ALA A 5 6.00 1.69 33.86
N ALA A 6 5.84 0.43 34.29
CA ALA A 6 5.43 -0.71 33.46
C ALA A 6 4.10 -0.51 32.71
N ASN A 7 3.31 0.49 33.10
CA ASN A 7 2.04 0.85 32.45
C ASN A 7 2.20 1.76 31.22
N LYS A 8 3.42 2.19 30.85
CA LYS A 8 3.66 3.00 29.66
C LYS A 8 4.18 2.13 28.52
N THR A 9 3.47 2.11 27.38
CA THR A 9 3.98 1.54 26.14
C THR A 9 5.07 2.46 25.58
N PRO A 10 6.36 2.06 25.60
CA PRO A 10 7.43 2.92 25.15
C PRO A 10 7.28 3.23 23.66
N GLY A 11 7.43 4.51 23.27
CA GLY A 11 7.40 4.94 21.87
C GLY A 11 6.02 5.13 21.25
N TYR A 12 4.92 4.79 21.94
CA TYR A 12 3.57 5.10 21.47
C TYR A 12 3.28 6.61 21.57
N ILE A 13 2.80 7.20 20.47
CA ILE A 13 2.45 8.62 20.39
C ILE A 13 0.92 8.75 20.27
N PRO A 14 0.22 9.25 21.30
CA PRO A 14 -1.22 9.45 21.25
C PRO A 14 -1.63 10.44 20.13
N THR A 15 -2.80 10.22 19.54
CA THR A 15 -3.36 11.07 18.45
C THR A 15 -3.46 12.54 18.82
N SER A 16 -3.66 12.85 20.11
CA SER A 16 -3.67 14.24 20.61
C SER A 16 -2.33 14.96 20.51
N GLN A 17 -1.23 14.23 20.27
CA GLN A 17 0.13 14.73 20.12
C GLN A 17 0.62 14.67 18.67
N TRP A 18 -0.21 14.25 17.71
CA TRP A 18 0.16 14.25 16.30
C TRP A 18 0.39 15.69 15.81
N PRO A 19 1.39 15.92 14.94
CA PRO A 19 1.71 17.25 14.44
C PRO A 19 0.60 17.79 13.53
N ASN A 20 0.65 19.09 13.24
CA ASN A 20 -0.30 19.72 12.32
C ASN A 20 0.12 19.49 10.85
N LEU A 21 -0.85 19.57 9.94
CA LEU A 21 -0.61 19.24 8.52
C LEU A 21 0.25 20.29 7.81
N GLU A 22 0.27 21.52 8.29
CA GLU A 22 1.17 22.55 7.74
C GLU A 22 2.65 22.17 7.91
N SER A 23 3.03 21.66 9.08
CA SER A 23 4.40 21.28 9.38
C SER A 23 4.90 20.10 8.54
N LEU A 24 3.98 19.27 8.03
CA LEU A 24 4.27 18.21 7.07
C LEU A 24 4.62 18.76 5.68
N ALA A 25 4.01 19.88 5.27
CA ALA A 25 4.06 20.35 3.89
C ALA A 25 5.40 20.93 3.43
N VAL A 26 6.34 21.12 4.34
CA VAL A 26 7.61 21.82 4.07
C VAL A 26 8.56 20.91 3.29
N GLY A 27 8.90 21.31 2.06
CA GLY A 27 9.93 20.63 1.25
C GLY A 27 9.43 19.47 0.39
N PHE A 28 8.18 19.01 0.54
CA PHE A 28 7.62 17.87 -0.19
C PHE A 28 7.52 18.06 -1.72
N ARG A 29 7.82 19.27 -2.20
CA ARG A 29 7.94 19.60 -3.63
C ARG A 29 9.31 19.31 -4.23
N GLU A 30 10.30 18.93 -3.42
CA GLU A 30 11.70 18.73 -3.87
C GLU A 30 11.82 17.72 -5.02
N HIS A 31 11.04 16.64 -4.98
CA HIS A 31 11.03 15.60 -6.03
C HIS A 31 9.74 15.62 -6.88
N LEU A 32 8.98 16.72 -6.82
CA LEU A 32 7.83 16.94 -7.68
C LEU A 32 8.26 16.90 -9.15
N MET A 33 7.42 16.30 -10.01
CA MET A 33 7.64 16.33 -11.45
C MET A 33 7.75 17.76 -11.97
N ALA A 34 8.52 17.94 -13.04
CA ALA A 34 8.48 19.20 -13.78
C ALA A 34 7.04 19.43 -14.28
N GLU A 35 6.54 20.64 -14.06
CA GLU A 35 5.24 21.05 -14.57
C GLU A 35 5.27 21.01 -16.11
N SER A 36 4.22 20.47 -16.71
CA SER A 36 4.07 20.38 -18.15
C SER A 36 3.18 21.51 -18.66
N HIS A 37 3.73 22.33 -19.55
CA HIS A 37 2.98 23.39 -20.24
C HIS A 37 2.48 22.96 -21.62
N LYS A 38 2.55 21.66 -21.95
CA LYS A 38 2.12 21.13 -23.25
C LYS A 38 0.64 21.32 -23.56
N LEU A 39 -0.18 21.58 -22.54
CA LEU A 39 -1.62 21.81 -22.71
C LEU A 39 -1.94 23.28 -22.99
N SER A 40 -0.99 24.21 -22.80
CA SER A 40 -1.23 25.64 -22.97
C SER A 40 -1.67 26.01 -24.38
N GLY A 41 -2.76 26.78 -24.47
CA GLY A 41 -3.42 27.15 -25.71
C GLY A 41 -4.39 26.09 -26.25
N ASP A 42 -4.49 24.92 -25.63
CA ASP A 42 -5.37 23.83 -26.06
C ASP A 42 -6.65 23.75 -25.21
N SER A 43 -7.55 22.87 -25.60
CA SER A 43 -8.79 22.57 -24.88
C SER A 43 -9.01 21.07 -24.73
N LEU A 44 -9.49 20.65 -23.56
CA LEU A 44 -9.85 19.29 -23.23
C LEU A 44 -11.34 19.24 -22.87
N ALA A 45 -12.16 18.71 -23.78
CA ALA A 45 -13.55 18.34 -23.50
C ALA A 45 -13.62 16.91 -23.00
N ILE A 46 -14.24 16.70 -21.84
CA ILE A 46 -14.42 15.38 -21.22
C ILE A 46 -15.89 15.09 -21.02
N ILE A 47 -16.25 13.82 -21.15
CA ILE A 47 -17.57 13.27 -20.86
C ILE A 47 -17.45 12.40 -19.61
N LEU A 48 -18.17 12.75 -18.56
CA LEU A 48 -18.25 11.95 -17.34
C LEU A 48 -19.20 10.77 -17.58
N ALA A 49 -18.88 9.61 -17.00
CA ALA A 49 -19.73 8.42 -16.98
C ALA A 49 -20.76 8.48 -15.84
N ASP A 50 -21.35 9.65 -15.61
CA ASP A 50 -22.49 9.85 -14.72
C ASP A 50 -23.81 9.68 -15.48
N THR A 51 -24.93 9.76 -14.76
CA THR A 51 -26.27 9.58 -15.33
C THR A 51 -26.56 10.56 -16.47
N ASP A 52 -26.09 11.80 -16.34
CA ASP A 52 -26.39 12.90 -17.26
C ASP A 52 -25.37 13.03 -18.40
N ARG A 53 -24.33 12.17 -18.40
CA ARG A 53 -23.19 12.23 -19.32
C ARG A 53 -22.61 13.64 -19.38
N THR A 54 -22.34 14.20 -18.20
CA THR A 54 -21.92 15.59 -18.02
C THR A 54 -20.70 15.89 -18.88
N CYS A 55 -20.77 16.95 -19.67
CA CYS A 55 -19.67 17.39 -20.53
C CYS A 55 -19.01 18.62 -19.92
N ILE A 56 -17.71 18.52 -19.63
CA ILE A 56 -16.92 19.62 -19.07
C ILE A 56 -15.80 19.95 -20.04
N THR A 57 -15.75 21.19 -20.50
CA THR A 57 -14.66 21.67 -21.36
C THR A 57 -13.67 22.48 -20.52
N HIS A 58 -12.39 22.12 -20.58
CA HIS A 58 -11.29 22.82 -19.95
C HIS A 58 -10.47 23.52 -21.03
N TYR A 59 -10.35 24.84 -20.95
CA TYR A 59 -9.54 25.66 -21.85
C TYR A 59 -8.28 26.08 -21.09
N PHE A 60 -7.12 25.55 -21.49
CA PHE A 60 -5.84 25.88 -20.87
C PHE A 60 -5.32 27.17 -21.49
N VAL A 61 -5.68 28.31 -20.90
CA VAL A 61 -5.37 29.65 -21.45
C VAL A 61 -3.87 29.85 -21.60
N ASP A 62 -3.11 29.46 -20.59
CA ASP A 62 -1.65 29.56 -20.55
C ASP A 62 -1.03 28.42 -19.72
N ALA A 63 0.21 28.60 -19.28
CA ALA A 63 0.99 27.64 -18.50
C ALA A 63 0.40 27.30 -17.12
N GLN A 64 -0.42 28.20 -16.56
CA GLN A 64 -0.89 28.13 -15.17
C GLN A 64 -2.39 28.42 -15.04
N THR A 65 -3.02 29.05 -16.02
CA THR A 65 -4.44 29.43 -15.98
C THR A 65 -5.27 28.51 -16.86
N LEU A 66 -6.31 27.93 -16.29
CA LEU A 66 -7.38 27.26 -17.06
C LEU A 66 -8.72 27.93 -16.82
N ARG A 67 -9.60 27.81 -17.81
CA ARG A 67 -11.04 28.07 -17.69
C ARG A 67 -11.78 26.76 -17.86
N TRP A 68 -12.90 26.61 -17.18
CA TRP A 68 -13.75 25.43 -17.32
C TRP A 68 -15.19 25.86 -17.58
N GLU A 69 -15.93 25.04 -18.32
CA GLU A 69 -17.37 25.20 -18.57
C GLU A 69 -18.06 23.84 -18.55
N VAL A 70 -19.10 23.71 -17.74
CA VAL A 70 -20.04 22.59 -17.78
C VAL A 70 -21.08 22.90 -18.86
N ARG A 71 -21.06 22.14 -19.95
CA ARG A 71 -21.79 22.48 -21.19
C ARG A 71 -23.30 22.52 -20.98
N GLN A 72 -23.83 21.59 -20.18
CA GLN A 72 -25.25 21.45 -19.88
C GLN A 72 -25.79 22.61 -19.03
N THR A 73 -25.08 23.01 -17.97
CA THR A 73 -25.56 24.01 -17.01
C THR A 73 -25.07 25.43 -17.32
N LYS A 74 -24.10 25.57 -18.23
CA LYS A 74 -23.37 26.82 -18.50
C LYS A 74 -22.60 27.38 -17.31
N GLN A 75 -22.47 26.60 -16.24
CA GLN A 75 -21.60 26.94 -15.14
C GLN A 75 -20.15 26.98 -15.63
N SER A 76 -19.44 28.04 -15.31
CA SER A 76 -18.06 28.23 -15.75
C SER A 76 -17.23 28.97 -14.71
N GLY A 77 -15.92 28.90 -14.84
CA GLY A 77 -14.98 29.58 -13.96
C GLY A 77 -13.56 29.57 -14.51
N ALA A 78 -12.66 30.20 -13.76
CA ALA A 78 -11.22 30.18 -14.02
C ALA A 78 -10.49 29.72 -12.76
N ALA A 79 -9.38 29.02 -12.93
CA ALA A 79 -8.55 28.55 -11.83
C ALA A 79 -7.09 28.50 -12.24
N GLN A 80 -6.20 28.64 -11.25
CA GLN A 80 -4.80 28.25 -11.42
C GLN A 80 -4.72 26.71 -11.38
N TYR A 81 -4.01 26.12 -12.33
CA TYR A 81 -3.83 24.69 -12.46
C TYR A 81 -2.35 24.33 -12.52
N LYS A 82 -2.08 23.07 -12.24
CA LYS A 82 -0.83 22.42 -12.61
C LYS A 82 -1.12 21.18 -13.42
N ALA A 83 -0.26 20.90 -14.37
CA ALA A 83 -0.30 19.67 -15.14
C ALA A 83 1.06 18.98 -15.08
N PHE A 84 1.05 17.66 -15.02
CA PHE A 84 2.22 16.81 -15.04
C PHE A 84 1.98 15.70 -16.05
N GLU A 85 2.85 15.62 -17.05
CA GLU A 85 2.85 14.48 -17.97
C GLU A 85 3.54 13.30 -17.28
N VAL A 86 2.76 12.51 -16.54
CA VAL A 86 3.27 11.42 -15.68
C VAL A 86 3.89 10.30 -16.50
N ARG A 87 3.38 10.11 -17.73
CA ARG A 87 3.98 9.32 -18.81
C ARG A 87 3.62 9.97 -20.15
N PRO A 88 4.34 9.69 -21.25
CA PRO A 88 4.02 10.25 -22.56
C PRO A 88 2.52 10.14 -22.91
N GLY A 89 1.87 11.27 -23.10
CA GLY A 89 0.43 11.35 -23.40
C GLY A 89 -0.53 11.09 -22.22
N THR A 90 -0.04 10.82 -21.01
CA THR A 90 -0.85 10.67 -19.79
C THR A 90 -0.59 11.85 -18.86
N PHE A 91 -1.63 12.63 -18.57
CA PHE A 91 -1.54 13.87 -17.80
C PHE A 91 -2.32 13.78 -16.51
N PHE A 92 -1.66 14.15 -15.40
CA PHE A 92 -2.25 14.45 -14.11
C PHE A 92 -2.39 15.97 -14.00
N ILE A 93 -3.63 16.46 -13.91
CA ILE A 93 -3.97 17.89 -13.90
C ILE A 93 -4.75 18.17 -12.62
N ASP A 94 -4.39 19.21 -11.89
CA ASP A 94 -4.95 19.50 -10.58
C ASP A 94 -5.17 21.00 -10.42
N PHE A 95 -6.36 21.40 -9.96
CA PHE A 95 -6.71 22.81 -9.75
C PHE A 95 -7.78 22.99 -8.67
N TYR A 96 -7.78 24.15 -8.02
CA TYR A 96 -8.73 24.50 -6.98
C TYR A 96 -9.78 25.51 -7.48
N LYS A 97 -11.03 25.30 -7.10
CA LYS A 97 -12.14 26.21 -7.36
C LYS A 97 -12.53 26.91 -6.04
N PRO A 98 -11.97 28.11 -5.75
CA PRO A 98 -12.14 28.76 -4.45
C PRO A 98 -13.59 29.10 -4.13
N ASP A 99 -14.38 29.51 -5.13
CA ASP A 99 -15.81 29.85 -4.97
C ASP A 99 -16.68 28.66 -4.54
N TYR A 100 -16.17 27.43 -4.67
CA TYR A 100 -16.86 26.19 -4.35
C TYR A 100 -16.22 25.42 -3.20
N GLU A 101 -15.06 25.85 -2.69
CA GLU A 101 -14.17 25.07 -1.83
C GLU A 101 -13.86 23.65 -2.37
N GLU A 102 -13.72 23.50 -3.70
CA GLU A 102 -13.56 22.20 -4.36
C GLU A 102 -12.20 22.05 -5.06
N GLN A 103 -11.52 20.93 -4.83
CA GLN A 103 -10.35 20.53 -5.61
C GLN A 103 -10.77 19.61 -6.75
N VAL A 104 -10.30 19.90 -7.96
CA VAL A 104 -10.52 19.07 -9.14
C VAL A 104 -9.21 18.44 -9.55
N THR A 105 -9.24 17.12 -9.70
CA THR A 105 -8.15 16.31 -10.21
C THR A 105 -8.61 15.59 -11.48
N LEU A 106 -7.89 15.80 -12.57
CA LEU A 106 -8.11 15.11 -13.85
C LEU A 106 -6.91 14.22 -14.12
N LEU A 107 -7.15 12.97 -14.50
CA LEU A 107 -6.11 12.08 -14.98
C LEU A 107 -6.54 11.46 -16.29
N PHE A 108 -5.84 11.80 -17.38
CA PHE A 108 -6.25 11.43 -18.74
C PHE A 108 -5.08 10.90 -19.56
N ASN A 109 -5.32 9.81 -20.27
CA ASN A 109 -4.47 9.32 -21.34
C ASN A 109 -5.04 9.83 -22.68
N PHE A 110 -4.33 10.74 -23.33
CA PHE A 110 -4.75 11.40 -24.58
C PHE A 110 -4.68 10.47 -25.80
N THR A 111 -3.90 9.39 -25.70
CA THR A 111 -3.81 8.37 -26.75
C THR A 111 -5.04 7.47 -26.75
N SER A 112 -5.39 6.91 -25.59
CA SER A 112 -6.54 6.00 -25.45
C SER A 112 -7.87 6.73 -25.27
N GLY A 113 -7.85 8.00 -24.83
CA GLY A 113 -9.04 8.75 -24.46
C GLY A 113 -9.59 8.42 -23.07
N GLN A 114 -8.94 7.52 -22.34
CA GLN A 114 -9.33 7.07 -21.00
C GLN A 114 -9.02 8.14 -19.96
N GLY A 115 -9.94 8.36 -19.02
CA GLY A 115 -9.68 9.26 -17.91
C GLY A 115 -10.52 8.99 -16.68
N ILE A 116 -10.18 9.73 -15.63
CA ILE A 116 -10.92 9.76 -14.38
C ILE A 116 -10.96 11.19 -13.84
N PHE A 117 -12.13 11.57 -13.34
CA PHE A 117 -12.42 12.86 -12.73
C PHE A 117 -12.57 12.67 -11.22
N GLY A 118 -11.70 13.32 -10.45
CA GLY A 118 -11.77 13.40 -9.00
C GLY A 118 -12.25 14.78 -8.56
N LEU A 119 -13.36 14.83 -7.83
CA LEU A 119 -13.84 16.05 -7.17
C LEU A 119 -13.69 15.85 -5.67
N SER A 120 -12.94 16.73 -5.02
CA SER A 120 -12.81 16.76 -3.57
C SER A 120 -13.39 18.03 -2.99
N GLY A 121 -13.93 17.93 -1.78
CA GLY A 121 -14.46 19.07 -1.05
C GLY A 121 -14.51 18.78 0.45
N PHE A 122 -15.29 19.59 1.16
CA PHE A 122 -15.49 19.42 2.59
C PHE A 122 -16.93 19.09 2.96
N HIS A 123 -17.09 18.38 4.06
CA HIS A 123 -18.35 18.20 4.74
C HIS A 123 -18.15 18.35 6.25
N VAL A 124 -19.22 18.61 6.98
CA VAL A 124 -19.20 18.64 8.45
C VAL A 124 -19.93 17.39 8.93
N ARG A 125 -19.27 16.61 9.80
CA ARG A 125 -19.89 15.43 10.44
C ARG A 125 -20.89 15.87 11.52
N GLU A 126 -21.72 14.94 11.97
CA GLU A 126 -22.69 15.18 13.06
C GLU A 126 -22.04 15.67 14.35
N ASP A 127 -20.78 15.28 14.60
CA ASP A 127 -19.97 15.71 15.74
C ASP A 127 -19.32 17.10 15.57
N GLY A 128 -19.64 17.82 14.48
CA GLY A 128 -19.14 19.16 14.18
C GLY A 128 -17.75 19.20 13.55
N ARG A 129 -17.07 18.06 13.33
CA ARG A 129 -15.75 18.05 12.69
C ARG A 129 -15.86 18.23 11.17
N LYS A 130 -15.13 19.22 10.62
CA LYS A 130 -14.94 19.40 9.17
C LYS A 130 -14.00 18.32 8.65
N ARG A 131 -14.43 17.59 7.62
CA ARG A 131 -13.74 16.45 7.01
C ARG A 131 -13.73 16.60 5.50
N THR A 132 -12.74 16.00 4.87
CA THR A 132 -12.60 15.91 3.42
C THR A 132 -13.47 14.79 2.87
N TRP A 133 -13.89 14.95 1.61
CA TRP A 133 -14.49 13.89 0.81
C TRP A 133 -13.96 13.97 -0.61
N THR A 134 -13.85 12.83 -1.29
CA THR A 134 -13.51 12.74 -2.72
C THR A 134 -14.47 11.82 -3.42
N LYS A 135 -15.07 12.31 -4.51
CA LYS A 135 -15.88 11.53 -5.44
C LYS A 135 -15.09 11.32 -6.73
N PHE A 136 -14.99 10.07 -7.15
CA PHE A 136 -14.46 9.71 -8.46
C PHE A 136 -15.59 9.40 -9.43
N THR A 137 -15.44 9.89 -10.66
CA THR A 137 -16.29 9.54 -11.80
C THR A 137 -15.38 9.16 -12.95
N ASP A 138 -15.62 8.00 -13.56
CA ASP A 138 -14.94 7.61 -14.79
C ASP A 138 -15.23 8.65 -15.89
N ALA A 139 -14.26 8.90 -16.76
CA ALA A 139 -14.40 9.91 -17.79
C ALA A 139 -13.72 9.48 -19.10
N SER A 140 -14.15 10.08 -20.20
CA SER A 140 -13.52 9.90 -21.51
C SER A 140 -13.38 11.23 -22.23
N ILE A 141 -12.35 11.37 -23.05
CA ILE A 141 -12.19 12.53 -23.93
C ILE A 141 -13.33 12.55 -24.96
N GLU A 142 -13.96 13.72 -25.16
CA GLU A 142 -15.04 13.90 -26.13
C GLU A 142 -14.61 13.43 -27.54
N GLY A 143 -15.52 12.75 -28.24
CA GLY A 143 -15.27 12.21 -29.58
C GLY A 143 -14.55 10.85 -29.60
N ARG A 144 -14.04 10.36 -28.47
CA ARG A 144 -13.50 8.99 -28.37
C ARG A 144 -14.63 7.99 -28.12
N THR A 145 -14.63 6.89 -28.87
CA THR A 145 -15.63 5.81 -28.78
C THR A 145 -15.05 4.58 -28.09
N SER A 146 -15.90 3.82 -27.41
CA SER A 146 -15.54 2.55 -26.75
C SER A 146 -14.37 2.64 -25.76
N VAL A 147 -14.23 3.78 -25.08
CA VAL A 147 -13.21 3.99 -24.05
C VAL A 147 -13.54 3.13 -22.82
N THR A 148 -12.61 2.28 -22.41
CA THR A 148 -12.75 1.45 -21.20
C THR A 148 -12.27 2.25 -19.99
N PRO A 149 -12.99 2.32 -18.85
CA PRO A 149 -12.53 2.98 -17.64
C PRO A 149 -11.27 2.36 -17.02
N PHE A 150 -10.56 3.12 -16.17
CA PHE A 150 -9.42 2.57 -15.43
C PHE A 150 -9.93 1.52 -14.42
N ALA A 151 -9.37 0.32 -14.46
CA ALA A 151 -9.83 -0.79 -13.63
C ALA A 151 -9.14 -0.81 -12.26
N PRO A 152 -9.84 -1.22 -11.18
CA PRO A 152 -9.20 -1.61 -9.93
C PRO A 152 -8.16 -2.70 -10.14
N THR A 153 -7.11 -2.71 -9.32
CA THR A 153 -6.03 -3.69 -9.47
C THR A 153 -5.54 -4.26 -8.14
N ALA A 154 -5.03 -5.48 -8.19
CA ALA A 154 -4.34 -6.16 -7.11
C ALA A 154 -2.81 -6.01 -7.19
N ASP A 155 -2.28 -5.33 -8.20
CA ASP A 155 -0.85 -5.32 -8.51
C ASP A 155 0.02 -4.82 -7.35
N LEU A 156 -0.47 -3.89 -6.52
CA LEU A 156 0.31 -3.36 -5.40
C LEU A 156 0.24 -4.24 -4.15
N ILE A 157 -0.71 -5.18 -4.04
CA ILE A 157 -0.93 -5.98 -2.82
C ILE A 157 0.34 -6.76 -2.47
N GLY A 158 0.72 -6.71 -1.19
CA GLY A 158 1.92 -7.33 -0.66
C GLY A 158 3.20 -6.57 -0.97
N LYS A 159 3.16 -5.50 -1.76
CA LYS A 159 4.34 -4.63 -1.94
C LYS A 159 4.53 -3.77 -0.70
N HIS A 160 5.81 -3.55 -0.41
CA HIS A 160 6.29 -2.60 0.57
C HIS A 160 7.17 -1.60 -0.17
N ILE A 161 6.79 -0.33 -0.12
CA ILE A 161 7.42 0.72 -0.92
C ILE A 161 7.80 1.87 -0.01
N LEU A 162 9.08 2.21 -0.04
CA LEU A 162 9.62 3.38 0.62
C LEU A 162 9.53 4.57 -0.33
N TYR A 163 8.85 5.62 0.09
CA TYR A 163 8.76 6.91 -0.57
C TYR A 163 9.62 7.92 0.19
N ARG A 164 10.65 8.44 -0.49
CA ARG A 164 11.49 9.53 0.00
C ARG A 164 11.04 10.84 -0.63
N TYR A 165 10.47 11.74 0.17
CA TYR A 165 9.97 13.04 -0.27
C TYR A 165 11.08 14.10 -0.23
N THR A 166 11.96 14.01 0.77
CA THR A 166 13.17 14.83 0.94
C THR A 166 14.29 13.95 1.53
N PRO A 167 15.53 14.45 1.67
CA PRO A 167 16.57 13.74 2.45
C PRO A 167 16.22 13.49 3.92
N ARG A 168 15.22 14.22 4.47
CA ARG A 168 14.77 14.11 5.87
C ARG A 168 13.44 13.36 6.01
N ASP A 169 12.59 13.37 4.99
CA ASP A 169 11.21 12.90 5.05
C ASP A 169 11.03 11.62 4.23
N ALA A 170 10.73 10.52 4.92
CA ALA A 170 10.59 9.21 4.32
C ALA A 170 9.46 8.40 4.97
N TYR A 171 8.60 7.85 4.13
CA TYR A 171 7.43 7.06 4.52
C TYR A 171 7.48 5.71 3.83
N GLU A 172 7.06 4.67 4.52
CA GLU A 172 6.85 3.36 3.92
C GLU A 172 5.36 3.03 3.82
N HIS A 173 4.95 2.50 2.67
CA HIS A 173 3.59 2.03 2.44
C HIS A 173 3.60 0.51 2.28
N VAL A 174 2.72 -0.16 3.02
CA VAL A 174 2.46 -1.60 2.91
C VAL A 174 1.04 -1.79 2.40
N TYR A 175 0.89 -2.31 1.19
CA TYR A 175 -0.41 -2.50 0.55
C TYR A 175 -1.01 -3.85 0.98
N LEU A 176 -2.02 -3.82 1.86
CA LEU A 176 -2.53 -5.02 2.51
C LEU A 176 -3.52 -5.79 1.64
N ASN A 177 -4.44 -5.06 0.99
CA ASN A 177 -5.42 -5.61 0.06
C ASN A 177 -5.89 -4.50 -0.92
N GLN A 178 -6.99 -4.71 -1.66
CA GLN A 178 -7.48 -3.71 -2.64
C GLN A 178 -8.07 -2.45 -2.00
N GLY A 179 -8.51 -2.54 -0.74
CA GLY A 179 -9.25 -1.49 -0.05
C GLY A 179 -8.52 -0.89 1.15
N THR A 180 -7.38 -1.44 1.59
CA THR A 180 -6.60 -0.88 2.70
C THR A 180 -5.09 -0.99 2.49
N PHE A 181 -4.37 0.01 3.02
CA PHE A 181 -2.92 0.03 3.10
C PHE A 181 -2.47 0.66 4.44
N THR A 182 -1.26 0.34 4.88
CA THR A 182 -0.63 0.95 6.05
C THR A 182 0.44 1.93 5.60
N TRP A 183 0.48 3.11 6.19
CA TRP A 183 1.59 4.05 6.07
C TRP A 183 2.36 4.12 7.39
N HIS A 184 3.67 4.34 7.32
CA HIS A 184 4.52 4.55 8.49
C HIS A 184 5.62 5.57 8.17
N CYS A 185 5.73 6.62 8.98
CA CYS A 185 6.75 7.64 8.84
C CYS A 185 8.06 7.19 9.50
N LEU A 186 9.06 6.86 8.68
CA LEU A 186 10.38 6.42 9.15
C LEU A 186 11.27 7.58 9.60
N SER A 187 11.12 8.73 8.94
CA SER A 187 11.83 9.96 9.25
C SER A 187 11.03 11.17 8.76
N GLY A 188 11.14 12.28 9.46
CA GLY A 188 10.41 13.51 9.16
C GLY A 188 9.61 14.00 10.36
N THR A 189 8.69 14.94 10.10
CA THR A 189 7.84 15.56 11.12
C THR A 189 6.98 14.53 11.89
N GLU A 190 6.51 13.49 11.22
CA GLU A 190 5.63 12.46 11.78
C GLU A 190 6.38 11.20 12.23
N LYS A 191 7.70 11.28 12.43
CA LYS A 191 8.53 10.10 12.70
C LYS A 191 7.95 9.19 13.80
N GLY A 192 7.74 7.92 13.46
CA GLY A 192 7.20 6.89 14.35
C GLY A 192 5.67 6.81 14.38
N LEU A 193 4.97 7.70 13.66
CA LEU A 193 3.53 7.58 13.41
C LEU A 193 3.25 6.61 12.27
N ALA A 194 2.18 5.85 12.42
CA ALA A 194 1.69 4.91 11.43
C ALA A 194 0.18 4.74 11.61
N ASP A 195 -0.53 4.48 10.51
CA ASP A 195 -1.94 4.07 10.53
C ASP A 195 -2.31 3.24 9.30
N THR A 196 -3.48 2.60 9.34
CA THR A 196 -4.04 1.82 8.23
C THR A 196 -5.31 2.46 7.72
N GLU A 197 -5.33 2.80 6.44
CA GLU A 197 -6.35 3.66 5.85
C GLU A 197 -7.14 2.96 4.74
N PRO A 198 -8.42 3.31 4.55
CA PRO A 198 -9.15 2.98 3.33
C PRO A 198 -8.46 3.58 2.10
N CYS A 199 -8.28 2.77 1.06
CA CYS A 199 -7.67 3.19 -0.19
C CYS A 199 -8.41 2.71 -1.43
N LYS A 200 -8.11 3.34 -2.57
CA LYS A 200 -8.51 2.92 -3.92
C LYS A 200 -7.27 2.88 -4.80
N ILE A 201 -7.09 1.78 -5.52
CA ILE A 201 -5.96 1.59 -6.44
C ILE A 201 -6.49 1.26 -7.83
N LEU A 202 -6.21 2.12 -8.80
CA LEU A 202 -6.58 1.91 -10.20
C LEU A 202 -5.32 1.70 -11.05
N LYS A 203 -5.39 0.79 -12.01
CA LYS A 203 -4.33 0.57 -13.00
C LYS A 203 -4.49 1.56 -14.14
N LEU A 204 -3.48 2.41 -14.32
CA LEU A 204 -3.44 3.43 -15.36
C LEU A 204 -2.71 2.92 -16.60
N ASP A 205 -1.64 2.17 -16.37
CA ASP A 205 -0.79 1.54 -17.38
C ASP A 205 0.07 0.44 -16.70
N ASP A 206 0.96 -0.20 -17.46
CA ASP A 206 1.97 -1.13 -16.94
C ASP A 206 2.83 -0.47 -15.85
N GLU A 207 2.76 -0.97 -14.62
CA GLU A 207 3.47 -0.40 -13.46
C GLU A 207 3.17 1.10 -13.19
N LEU A 208 2.01 1.60 -13.64
CA LEU A 208 1.50 2.94 -13.34
C LEU A 208 0.14 2.87 -12.69
N TYR A 209 0.00 3.50 -11.53
CA TYR A 209 -1.18 3.36 -10.69
C TYR A 209 -1.67 4.71 -10.18
N LEU A 210 -2.97 4.88 -10.05
CA LEU A 210 -3.56 5.89 -9.19
C LEU A 210 -3.78 5.22 -7.83
N LEU A 211 -3.22 5.81 -6.78
CA LEU A 211 -3.51 5.52 -5.39
C LEU A 211 -4.29 6.69 -4.81
N PHE A 212 -5.44 6.41 -4.23
CA PHE A 212 -6.18 7.34 -3.39
C PHE A 212 -6.31 6.77 -1.99
N TRP A 213 -6.20 7.61 -0.96
CA TRP A 213 -6.60 7.26 0.39
C TRP A 213 -7.27 8.44 1.10
N THR A 214 -7.99 8.10 2.15
CA THR A 214 -8.65 9.02 3.07
C THR A 214 -8.25 8.63 4.48
N GLU A 215 -7.79 9.59 5.27
CA GLU A 215 -7.33 9.31 6.64
C GLU A 215 -8.48 9.32 7.65
N ASP A 216 -8.49 8.32 8.53
CA ASP A 216 -9.51 8.21 9.57
C ASP A 216 -9.23 9.12 10.77
N ILE A 217 -7.97 9.37 11.10
CA ILE A 217 -7.60 10.26 12.20
C ILE A 217 -7.58 11.71 11.74
N MET A 218 -6.74 12.05 10.75
CA MET A 218 -6.63 13.40 10.22
C MET A 218 -7.58 13.59 9.02
N PRO A 219 -8.16 14.78 8.79
CA PRO A 219 -9.02 15.05 7.63
C PRO A 219 -8.16 15.28 6.37
N VAL A 220 -7.48 14.23 5.92
CA VAL A 220 -6.56 14.23 4.80
C VAL A 220 -7.09 13.32 3.72
N GLU A 221 -7.13 13.80 2.48
CA GLU A 221 -7.31 12.97 1.31
C GLU A 221 -6.23 13.24 0.28
N SER A 222 -5.74 12.17 -0.32
CA SER A 222 -4.61 12.24 -1.22
C SER A 222 -4.86 11.45 -2.49
N ILE A 223 -4.47 12.03 -3.62
CA ILE A 223 -4.44 11.35 -4.92
C ILE A 223 -3.00 11.37 -5.39
N VAL A 224 -2.47 10.17 -5.66
CA VAL A 224 -1.07 9.96 -5.99
C VAL A 224 -0.95 9.06 -7.20
N ILE A 225 -0.15 9.50 -8.17
CA ILE A 225 0.29 8.68 -9.28
C ILE A 225 1.57 7.98 -8.85
N VAL A 226 1.52 6.65 -8.79
CA VAL A 226 2.65 5.78 -8.44
C VAL A 226 3.18 5.16 -9.72
N ASP A 227 4.39 5.54 -10.13
CA ASP A 227 5.08 4.96 -11.28
C ASP A 227 6.22 4.06 -10.78
N LEU A 228 5.95 2.75 -10.73
CA LEU A 228 6.92 1.76 -10.27
C LEU A 228 7.91 1.32 -11.35
N LYS A 229 7.73 1.77 -12.59
CA LYS A 229 8.70 1.59 -13.67
C LYS A 229 9.82 2.62 -13.56
N HIS A 230 9.45 3.86 -13.25
CA HIS A 230 10.41 4.95 -13.01
C HIS A 230 10.75 5.17 -11.53
N MET A 231 10.20 4.33 -10.64
CA MET A 231 10.44 4.36 -9.21
C MET A 231 10.23 5.75 -8.60
N ARG A 232 9.06 6.33 -8.85
CA ARG A 232 8.68 7.66 -8.36
C ARG A 232 7.19 7.76 -8.07
N SER A 233 6.81 8.81 -7.35
CA SER A 233 5.40 9.22 -7.26
C SER A 233 5.24 10.72 -7.42
N THR A 234 4.04 11.14 -7.79
CA THR A 234 3.62 12.54 -7.83
C THR A 234 2.14 12.61 -7.51
N GLY A 235 1.77 13.53 -6.64
CA GLY A 235 0.40 13.61 -6.16
C GLY A 235 0.09 14.92 -5.45
N ARG A 236 -1.03 14.92 -4.75
CA ARG A 236 -1.50 16.06 -3.98
C ARG A 236 -2.17 15.63 -2.68
N PHE A 237 -2.04 16.47 -1.66
CA PHE A 237 -2.88 16.48 -0.48
C PHE A 237 -3.95 17.55 -0.62
N PHE A 238 -5.18 17.18 -0.26
CA PHE A 238 -6.28 18.10 -0.02
C PHE A 238 -6.82 17.81 1.37
N SER A 239 -6.63 18.75 2.29
CA SER A 239 -6.81 18.49 3.71
C SER A 239 -7.39 19.69 4.45
N TRP A 240 -7.99 19.42 5.62
CA TRP A 240 -8.42 20.46 6.55
C TRP A 240 -7.56 20.42 7.82
N ASP A 241 -6.62 21.33 8.04
CA ASP A 241 -5.91 21.33 9.32
C ASP A 241 -6.87 21.74 10.45
N PRO A 242 -7.22 20.87 11.42
CA PRO A 242 -8.15 21.23 12.49
C PRO A 242 -7.57 22.29 13.43
N LYS A 243 -6.24 22.46 13.46
CA LYS A 243 -5.51 23.39 14.30
C LYS A 243 -4.35 24.00 13.49
N PRO A 244 -4.63 25.02 12.64
CA PRO A 244 -5.43 26.19 13.06
C PRO A 244 -6.80 26.39 12.38
N ALA A 245 -7.49 25.32 11.95
CA ALA A 245 -8.80 25.39 11.26
C ALA A 245 -8.70 26.06 9.88
N ARG A 246 -7.90 25.48 8.99
CA ARG A 246 -7.70 26.00 7.63
C ARG A 246 -7.52 24.90 6.58
N LEU A 247 -7.79 25.25 5.33
CA LEU A 247 -7.45 24.43 4.17
C LEU A 247 -5.93 24.27 4.05
N VAL A 248 -5.48 23.04 3.77
CA VAL A 248 -4.11 22.73 3.38
C VAL A 248 -4.13 22.00 2.05
N GLN A 249 -3.47 22.59 1.05
CA GLN A 249 -3.30 22.03 -0.28
C GLN A 249 -1.83 21.99 -0.61
N MET A 250 -1.34 20.82 -1.04
CA MET A 250 0.02 20.74 -1.55
C MET A 250 0.11 19.71 -2.66
N SER A 251 0.94 19.99 -3.66
CA SER A 251 1.46 18.98 -4.57
C SER A 251 2.77 18.46 -4.02
N PHE A 252 3.09 17.20 -4.26
CA PHE A 252 4.32 16.59 -3.82
C PHE A 252 4.83 15.56 -4.82
N GLY A 253 6.11 15.21 -4.71
CA GLY A 253 6.68 14.08 -5.40
C GLY A 253 7.71 13.37 -4.54
N SER A 254 8.00 12.12 -4.89
CA SER A 254 8.97 11.31 -4.16
C SER A 254 9.71 10.36 -5.09
N TYR A 255 10.86 9.89 -4.62
CA TYR A 255 11.48 8.68 -5.16
C TYR A 255 10.96 7.47 -4.41
N ALA A 256 10.50 6.48 -5.17
CA ALA A 256 10.08 5.20 -4.65
C ALA A 256 11.28 4.25 -4.58
N THR A 257 11.28 3.33 -3.62
CA THR A 257 12.19 2.20 -3.57
C THR A 257 11.39 1.00 -3.10
N ARG A 258 11.38 -0.08 -3.88
CA ARG A 258 10.84 -1.35 -3.40
C ARG A 258 11.80 -1.81 -2.31
N THR A 259 11.31 -1.89 -1.08
CA THR A 259 12.15 -2.30 0.07
C THR A 259 12.41 -3.81 0.05
N TYR A 260 11.75 -4.53 -0.85
CA TYR A 260 12.01 -5.93 -1.15
C TYR A 260 12.39 -6.11 -2.62
N PRO A 261 13.52 -6.78 -2.94
CA PRO A 261 13.81 -7.19 -4.30
C PRO A 261 12.80 -8.24 -4.75
N GLU A 262 12.40 -8.16 -6.01
CA GLU A 262 11.66 -9.21 -6.70
C GLU A 262 12.49 -10.51 -6.63
N ALA A 263 12.07 -11.44 -5.78
CA ALA A 263 12.76 -12.70 -5.47
C ALA A 263 14.29 -12.55 -5.29
N ALA A 264 14.73 -12.16 -4.09
CA ALA A 264 16.10 -12.48 -3.68
C ALA A 264 16.32 -13.99 -3.90
N LYS A 265 17.23 -14.34 -4.81
CA LYS A 265 17.67 -15.72 -5.02
C LYS A 265 18.15 -16.24 -3.67
N CYS A 266 17.38 -17.16 -3.10
CA CYS A 266 17.73 -17.85 -1.88
C CYS A 266 19.07 -18.59 -2.09
N PRO A 267 20.10 -18.38 -1.26
CA PRO A 267 21.26 -19.27 -1.28
C PRO A 267 20.79 -20.63 -0.77
N THR A 268 20.76 -21.63 -1.65
CA THR A 268 20.52 -23.02 -1.28
C THR A 268 21.49 -23.91 -2.07
N PRO A 269 21.96 -25.04 -1.49
CA PRO A 269 21.03 -26.07 -1.03
C PRO A 269 21.31 -26.71 0.34
N TYR A 270 20.24 -26.84 1.13
CA TYR A 270 19.95 -28.09 1.84
C TYR A 270 19.33 -29.04 0.80
N VAL A 271 19.80 -30.27 0.70
CA VAL A 271 19.25 -31.26 -0.24
C VAL A 271 18.15 -32.03 0.50
N LEU A 272 16.90 -31.64 0.30
CA LEU A 272 15.80 -32.58 0.49
C LEU A 272 15.83 -33.57 -0.69
N THR A 273 15.78 -34.86 -0.40
CA THR A 273 15.89 -35.93 -1.41
C THR A 273 14.66 -36.00 -2.32
N GLU A 274 13.52 -35.45 -1.88
CA GLU A 274 12.30 -35.41 -2.68
C GLU A 274 12.12 -34.03 -3.36
N PRO A 275 12.00 -33.97 -4.69
CA PRO A 275 11.88 -32.72 -5.46
C PRO A 275 10.72 -31.81 -5.02
N GLU A 276 9.61 -32.40 -4.58
CA GLU A 276 8.42 -31.65 -4.16
C GLU A 276 8.62 -30.95 -2.81
N SER A 277 9.27 -31.60 -1.84
CA SER A 277 9.55 -30.99 -0.54
C SER A 277 10.59 -29.86 -0.65
N ASP A 278 11.63 -30.02 -1.49
CA ASP A 278 12.58 -28.94 -1.80
C ASP A 278 11.86 -27.73 -2.44
N ARG A 279 10.96 -27.99 -3.40
CA ARG A 279 10.17 -26.93 -4.04
C ARG A 279 9.31 -26.18 -3.02
N LEU A 280 8.59 -26.89 -2.18
CA LEU A 280 7.71 -26.30 -1.16
C LEU A 280 8.52 -25.52 -0.11
N LEU A 281 9.68 -26.03 0.30
CA LEU A 281 10.55 -25.34 1.26
C LEU A 281 11.13 -24.04 0.67
N ARG A 282 11.57 -24.06 -0.58
CA ARG A 282 11.98 -22.83 -1.28
C ARG A 282 10.82 -21.85 -1.43
N TYR A 283 9.63 -22.35 -1.73
CA TYR A 283 8.42 -21.54 -1.81
C TYR A 283 8.08 -20.89 -0.46
N TYR A 284 8.26 -21.60 0.65
CA TYR A 284 8.09 -21.04 1.98
C TYR A 284 8.97 -19.81 2.18
N PHE A 285 10.29 -19.96 2.02
CA PHE A 285 11.24 -18.89 2.32
C PHE A 285 11.15 -17.71 1.35
N SER A 286 10.70 -17.95 0.11
CA SER A 286 10.56 -16.91 -0.93
C SER A 286 9.23 -16.17 -0.92
N ARG A 287 8.15 -16.77 -0.39
CA ARG A 287 6.80 -16.18 -0.43
C ARG A 287 6.07 -16.25 0.90
N VAL A 288 5.91 -17.45 1.46
CA VAL A 288 5.02 -17.67 2.61
C VAL A 288 5.57 -17.04 3.90
N CYS A 289 6.88 -17.13 4.14
CA CYS A 289 7.51 -16.59 5.35
C CYS A 289 7.37 -15.07 5.45
N GLY A 290 7.48 -14.35 4.32
CA GLY A 290 7.27 -12.90 4.25
C GLY A 290 5.82 -12.51 4.55
N ILE A 291 4.85 -13.29 4.03
CA ILE A 291 3.43 -13.10 4.31
C ILE A 291 3.13 -13.28 5.80
N LEU A 292 3.63 -14.35 6.41
CA LEU A 292 3.37 -14.65 7.82
C LEU A 292 3.97 -13.65 8.79
N SER A 293 5.18 -13.19 8.51
CA SER A 293 5.90 -12.24 9.39
C SER A 293 5.52 -10.79 9.12
N ILE A 294 4.83 -10.51 8.01
CA ILE A 294 4.57 -9.16 7.49
C ILE A 294 5.90 -8.39 7.28
N PHE A 295 7.04 -9.09 7.25
CA PHE A 295 8.38 -8.54 7.27
C PHE A 295 9.32 -9.37 6.39
N ASP A 296 9.41 -9.05 5.10
CA ASP A 296 10.12 -9.86 4.10
C ASP A 296 11.58 -9.42 3.85
N SER A 297 12.38 -9.23 4.92
CA SER A 297 13.79 -8.85 4.81
C SER A 297 14.75 -10.05 4.86
N ALA A 298 15.97 -9.92 4.31
CA ALA A 298 17.06 -10.85 4.62
C ALA A 298 17.41 -10.88 6.12
N ARG A 299 17.01 -9.83 6.86
CA ARG A 299 17.08 -9.75 8.33
C ARG A 299 15.80 -10.21 9.02
N ASN A 300 14.86 -10.86 8.32
CA ASN A 300 13.64 -11.36 8.92
C ASN A 300 13.98 -12.34 10.04
N PRO A 301 13.73 -11.99 11.31
CA PRO A 301 14.10 -12.84 12.43
C PRO A 301 13.36 -14.18 12.38
N LEU A 302 12.10 -14.19 11.92
CA LEU A 302 11.32 -15.41 11.73
C LEU A 302 11.93 -16.29 10.64
N ARG A 303 12.37 -15.70 9.52
CA ARG A 303 13.03 -16.44 8.44
C ARG A 303 14.29 -17.14 8.93
N SER A 304 15.19 -16.40 9.59
CA SER A 304 16.43 -16.95 10.13
C SER A 304 16.16 -18.00 11.19
N LEU A 305 15.21 -17.75 12.10
CA LEU A 305 14.84 -18.67 13.16
C LEU A 305 14.23 -19.97 12.60
N VAL A 306 13.31 -19.88 11.63
CA VAL A 306 12.72 -21.06 11.00
C VAL A 306 13.77 -21.83 10.20
N GLN A 307 14.66 -21.13 9.49
CA GLN A 307 15.77 -21.75 8.77
C GLN A 307 16.74 -22.50 9.71
N GLU A 308 17.03 -21.93 10.88
CA GLU A 308 17.91 -22.53 11.90
C GLU A 308 17.27 -23.74 12.60
N LEU A 309 15.97 -23.69 12.86
CA LEU A 309 15.28 -24.73 13.64
C LEU A 309 14.79 -25.92 12.81
N ILE A 310 14.56 -25.76 11.50
CA ILE A 310 14.08 -26.83 10.62
C ILE A 310 14.94 -28.11 10.68
N PRO A 311 16.29 -28.06 10.64
CA PRO A 311 17.12 -29.27 10.71
C PRO A 311 16.92 -30.12 11.96
N CYS A 312 16.50 -29.49 13.07
CA CYS A 312 16.35 -30.13 14.37
C CYS A 312 14.88 -30.33 14.77
N SER A 313 13.92 -29.94 13.91
CA SER A 313 12.50 -29.99 14.23
C SER A 313 11.68 -30.57 13.06
N PRO A 314 11.43 -31.89 13.07
CA PRO A 314 10.56 -32.54 12.09
C PRO A 314 9.13 -31.98 12.10
N ALA A 315 8.64 -31.57 13.27
CA ALA A 315 7.34 -30.90 13.39
C ALA A 315 7.32 -29.59 12.59
N LEU A 316 8.35 -28.75 12.75
CA LEU A 316 8.42 -27.44 12.10
C LEU A 316 8.57 -27.55 10.59
N LEU A 317 9.42 -28.47 10.12
CA LEU A 317 9.58 -28.75 8.70
C LEU A 317 8.24 -29.13 8.06
N ASN A 318 7.52 -30.09 8.65
CA ASN A 318 6.24 -30.53 8.11
C ASN A 318 5.15 -29.45 8.19
N SER A 319 5.14 -28.62 9.24
CA SER A 319 4.24 -27.46 9.33
C SER A 319 4.49 -26.45 8.21
N VAL A 320 5.76 -26.16 7.92
CA VAL A 320 6.19 -25.25 6.83
C VAL A 320 5.80 -25.80 5.45
N LEU A 321 6.01 -27.10 5.22
CA LEU A 321 5.64 -27.76 3.98
C LEU A 321 4.12 -27.79 3.78
N ALA A 322 3.36 -28.12 4.83
CA ALA A 322 1.90 -28.15 4.80
C ALA A 322 1.31 -26.79 4.39
N MET A 323 1.82 -25.71 4.99
CA MET A 323 1.39 -24.36 4.67
C MET A 323 1.77 -23.92 3.27
N SER A 324 2.98 -24.28 2.84
CA SER A 324 3.46 -23.96 1.49
C SER A 324 2.62 -24.67 0.44
N ALA A 325 2.27 -25.94 0.67
CA ALA A 325 1.38 -26.70 -0.19
C ALA A 325 -0.04 -26.10 -0.19
N ALA A 326 -0.58 -25.74 0.98
CA ALA A 326 -1.88 -25.11 1.10
C ALA A 326 -1.95 -23.78 0.34
N HIS A 327 -0.93 -22.93 0.49
CA HIS A 327 -0.85 -21.63 -0.18
C HIS A 327 -0.61 -21.77 -1.69
N LEU A 328 0.29 -22.67 -2.11
CA LEU A 328 0.67 -22.85 -3.51
C LEU A 328 -0.45 -23.51 -4.33
N TYR A 329 -1.15 -24.49 -3.76
CA TYR A 329 -2.14 -25.29 -4.49
C TYR A 329 -3.59 -24.96 -4.18
N HIS A 330 -3.86 -23.84 -3.49
CA HIS A 330 -5.22 -23.47 -3.06
C HIS A 330 -6.26 -23.45 -4.20
N ARG A 331 -5.83 -23.27 -5.46
CA ARG A 331 -6.70 -23.23 -6.65
C ARG A 331 -6.73 -24.54 -7.46
N GLU A 332 -6.00 -25.58 -7.06
CA GLU A 332 -5.90 -26.84 -7.81
C GLU A 332 -6.77 -27.95 -7.20
N LYS A 333 -7.79 -28.42 -7.93
CA LYS A 333 -8.78 -29.43 -7.46
C LYS A 333 -8.19 -30.77 -6.99
N HIS A 334 -6.97 -31.12 -7.37
CA HIS A 334 -6.38 -32.45 -7.12
C HIS A 334 -5.15 -32.46 -6.20
N ARG A 335 -4.64 -31.30 -5.78
CA ARG A 335 -3.46 -31.21 -4.91
C ARG A 335 -3.67 -30.90 -3.40
N PRO A 336 -4.89 -30.81 -2.83
CA PRO A 336 -5.04 -30.58 -1.38
C PRO A 336 -4.59 -31.78 -0.51
N ARG A 337 -4.41 -32.97 -1.11
CA ARG A 337 -3.90 -34.17 -0.40
C ARG A 337 -2.47 -33.98 0.13
N CYS A 338 -1.61 -33.31 -0.62
CA CYS A 338 -0.22 -33.07 -0.22
C CYS A 338 -0.12 -32.19 1.03
N ALA A 339 -0.93 -31.13 1.11
CA ALA A 339 -1.01 -30.28 2.30
C ALA A 339 -1.52 -31.06 3.52
N LEU A 340 -2.50 -31.96 3.33
CA LEU A 340 -3.06 -32.79 4.39
C LEU A 340 -2.08 -33.85 4.91
N GLU A 341 -1.27 -34.45 4.03
CA GLU A 341 -0.23 -35.42 4.38
C GLU A 341 0.84 -34.77 5.28
N TYR A 342 1.42 -33.64 4.86
CA TYR A 342 2.39 -32.91 5.69
C TYR A 342 1.76 -32.39 6.98
N ARG A 343 0.50 -31.96 6.95
CA ARG A 343 -0.22 -31.56 8.17
C ARG A 343 -0.37 -32.71 9.15
N THR A 344 -0.71 -33.91 8.66
CA THR A 344 -0.82 -35.12 9.49
C THR A 344 0.52 -35.48 10.13
N GLN A 345 1.60 -35.45 9.35
CA GLN A 345 2.96 -35.70 9.84
C GLN A 345 3.39 -34.65 10.87
N ALA A 346 3.10 -33.38 10.63
CA ALA A 346 3.40 -32.28 11.56
C ALA A 346 2.68 -32.47 12.90
N ILE A 347 1.39 -32.82 12.88
CA ILE A 347 0.61 -33.10 14.10
C ILE A 347 1.18 -34.30 14.86
N SER A 348 1.55 -35.38 14.16
CA SER A 348 2.13 -36.57 14.77
C SER A 348 3.46 -36.25 15.47
N HIS A 349 4.37 -35.55 14.80
CA HIS A 349 5.65 -35.14 15.38
C HIS A 349 5.49 -34.11 16.51
N LEU A 350 4.52 -33.19 16.39
CA LEU A 350 4.21 -32.23 17.44
C LEU A 350 3.70 -32.94 18.71
N ALA A 351 2.78 -33.89 18.57
CA ALA A 351 2.27 -34.68 19.69
C ALA A 351 3.37 -35.51 20.38
N GLN A 352 4.25 -36.13 19.58
CA GLN A 352 5.40 -36.87 20.10
C GLN A 352 6.37 -35.95 20.86
N GLY A 353 6.71 -34.79 20.30
CA GLY A 353 7.61 -33.82 20.93
C GLY A 353 7.05 -33.22 22.21
N ILE A 354 5.74 -32.95 22.27
CA ILE A 354 5.06 -32.50 23.49
C ILE A 354 5.13 -33.58 24.57
N SER A 355 4.83 -34.85 24.23
CA SER A 355 4.88 -35.95 25.19
C SER A 355 6.29 -36.21 25.73
N GLN A 356 7.33 -36.01 24.93
CA GLN A 356 8.72 -36.12 25.37
C GLN A 356 9.09 -34.96 26.30
N ALA A 357 8.69 -33.74 25.95
CA ALA A 357 8.93 -32.55 26.77
C ALA A 357 8.22 -32.60 28.14
N THR A 358 7.07 -33.27 28.25
CA THR A 358 6.35 -33.46 29.52
C THR A 358 6.96 -34.54 30.42
N ASN A 359 7.74 -35.47 29.86
CA ASN A 359 8.31 -36.61 30.59
C ASN A 359 9.75 -36.34 31.10
N ASP A 360 10.47 -35.39 30.49
CA ASP A 360 11.83 -35.01 30.90
C ASP A 360 11.83 -33.92 31.99
N THR A 361 11.42 -34.26 33.21
CA THR A 361 11.52 -33.33 34.36
C THR A 361 12.92 -33.23 34.99
N ASP A 362 13.88 -34.09 34.63
CA ASP A 362 15.22 -34.08 35.22
C ASP A 362 16.34 -34.05 34.15
N ASN A 363 17.39 -33.27 34.46
CA ASN A 363 18.71 -33.11 33.81
C ASN A 363 18.93 -32.01 32.74
N GLU A 364 20.02 -31.28 33.01
CA GLU A 364 20.57 -30.06 32.42
C GLU A 364 21.09 -30.23 30.98
N ILE A 365 20.37 -29.70 29.99
CA ILE A 365 20.94 -29.08 28.76
C ILE A 365 19.97 -27.97 28.32
N SER A 366 20.14 -26.74 28.82
CA SER A 366 19.13 -25.67 28.63
C SER A 366 18.98 -25.22 27.17
N ALA A 367 20.06 -25.09 26.40
CA ALA A 367 20.02 -24.54 25.04
C ALA A 367 19.29 -25.46 24.02
N LEU A 368 19.56 -26.77 24.04
CA LEU A 368 18.88 -27.76 23.17
C LEU A 368 17.38 -27.89 23.52
N ARG A 369 17.03 -27.81 24.82
CA ARG A 369 15.62 -27.75 25.27
C ARG A 369 14.93 -26.48 24.77
N HIS A 370 15.60 -25.33 24.82
CA HIS A 370 15.04 -24.07 24.30
C HIS A 370 14.80 -24.12 22.79
N SER A 371 15.76 -24.56 21.98
CA SER A 371 15.56 -24.69 20.52
C SER A 371 14.47 -25.73 20.16
N SER A 372 14.40 -26.84 20.90
CA SER A 372 13.33 -27.84 20.73
C SER A 372 11.95 -27.28 21.08
N ALA A 373 11.81 -26.63 22.23
CA ALA A 373 10.55 -26.00 22.66
C ALA A 373 10.12 -24.87 21.71
N THR A 374 11.04 -24.01 21.27
CA THR A 374 10.76 -22.96 20.28
C THR A 374 10.31 -23.56 18.95
N GLY A 375 10.95 -24.65 18.49
CA GLY A 375 10.52 -25.38 17.29
C GLY A 375 9.10 -25.93 17.42
N LEU A 376 8.74 -26.53 18.55
CA LEU A 376 7.39 -27.04 18.81
C LEU A 376 6.34 -25.92 18.86
N ILE A 377 6.64 -24.80 19.52
CA ILE A 377 5.74 -23.63 19.59
C ILE A 377 5.51 -23.05 18.19
N LEU A 378 6.58 -22.82 17.41
CA LEU A 378 6.47 -22.33 16.04
C LEU A 378 5.69 -23.29 15.16
N SER A 379 5.88 -24.60 15.34
CA SER A 379 5.12 -25.63 14.63
C SER A 379 3.62 -25.52 14.91
N ALA A 380 3.23 -25.32 16.17
CA ALA A 380 1.84 -25.15 16.59
C ALA A 380 1.23 -23.87 16.01
N ILE A 381 1.95 -22.75 16.04
CA ILE A 381 1.53 -21.46 15.47
C ILE A 381 1.29 -21.62 13.96
N ILE A 382 2.27 -22.16 13.24
CA ILE A 382 2.17 -22.36 11.78
C ILE A 382 1.02 -23.32 11.43
N LEU A 383 0.80 -24.38 12.21
CA LEU A 383 -0.34 -25.29 11.99
C LEU A 383 -1.69 -24.66 12.29
N GLY A 384 -1.78 -23.75 13.27
CA GLY A 384 -3.00 -22.99 13.54
C GLY A 384 -3.39 -22.06 12.39
N MET A 385 -2.39 -21.48 11.71
CA MET A 385 -2.64 -20.58 10.57
C MET A 385 -2.99 -21.33 9.27
N THR A 386 -2.72 -22.64 9.19
CA THR A 386 -3.06 -23.46 8.02
C THR A 386 -4.47 -24.05 8.05
N SER A 387 -5.24 -23.86 9.14
CA SER A 387 -6.56 -24.48 9.32
C SER A 387 -7.74 -23.67 8.80
N VAL A 388 -7.52 -22.66 7.95
CA VAL A 388 -8.60 -21.85 7.36
C VAL A 388 -8.64 -22.06 5.86
N SER A 389 -9.32 -23.13 5.44
CA SER A 389 -9.92 -23.26 4.11
C SER A 389 -11.04 -24.27 4.16
#